data_AF-A0A1H5W0E8-F1
#
_entry.id   AF-A0A1H5W0E8-F1
#
_cell.length_a   1.000
_cell.length_b   1.000
_cell.length_c   1.000
_cell.angle_alpha   90.00
_cell.angle_beta   90.00
_cell.angle_gamma   90.00
#
_symmetry.space_group_name_H-M   'P 1'
#
loop_
_entity.id
_entity.type
_entity.pdbx_description
1 polymer ?
#
loop_
_entity_poly.entity_id
_entity_poly.type
_entity_poly.pdbx_seq_one_letter_code
_entity_poly.pdbx_strand_id
1 'polypeptide(L)'
;MRISISKNRSSLESGDGYFVLSRDVFFDHVDIEDFECRKSSMIEPAYHQNWFEAETMFLPPIMYFKDGKIRFINGRHRTALLFDYLTEIPVVFLSADASRFASTMEIERTQMLLDRLLTPLDVHKYFDFPTLPIVDFS
;
A
#
# COMPACT_ATOMS: atom_id res chain seq x y z
N MET A 1 -14.64 0.29 -11.85
CA MET A 1 -14.78 -1.09 -11.36
C MET A 1 -14.68 -1.07 -9.85
N ARG A 2 -15.74 -1.48 -9.15
CA ARG A 2 -15.77 -1.52 -7.68
C ARG A 2 -15.22 -2.87 -7.22
N ILE A 3 -14.07 -2.89 -6.54
CA ILE A 3 -13.34 -4.11 -6.18
C ILE A 3 -13.23 -4.21 -4.67
N SER A 4 -13.45 -5.40 -4.10
CA SER A 4 -13.24 -5.60 -2.66
C SER A 4 -11.75 -5.67 -2.33
N ILE A 5 -11.36 -5.18 -1.16
CA ILE A 5 -9.96 -5.25 -0.73
C ILE A 5 -9.73 -6.58 -0.03
N SER A 6 -8.77 -7.35 -0.52
CA SER A 6 -8.39 -8.62 0.09
C SER A 6 -7.88 -8.38 1.50
N LYS A 7 -8.27 -9.28 2.42
CA LYS A 7 -7.77 -9.34 3.80
C LYS A 7 -6.28 -9.68 3.92
N ASN A 8 -5.56 -9.81 2.80
CA ASN A 8 -4.11 -9.94 2.69
C ASN A 8 -3.45 -10.67 3.88
N ARG A 9 -3.41 -12.01 3.79
CA ARG A 9 -2.93 -12.98 4.80
C ARG A 9 -3.70 -13.01 6.13
N SER A 10 -3.85 -14.23 6.65
CA SER A 10 -4.16 -14.56 8.04
C SER A 10 -3.07 -14.13 9.05
N SER A 11 -2.08 -13.34 8.63
CA SER A 11 -0.85 -13.04 9.37
C SER A 11 -0.55 -11.54 9.51
N LEU A 12 -1.52 -10.66 9.26
CA LEU A 12 -1.43 -9.31 9.80
C LEU A 12 -1.52 -9.46 11.32
N GLU A 13 -0.46 -9.06 12.03
CA GLU A 13 -0.44 -9.13 13.48
C GLU A 13 -1.53 -8.19 14.03
N SER A 14 -1.99 -8.42 15.26
CA SER A 14 -3.07 -7.63 15.85
C SER A 14 -2.70 -6.14 15.85
N GLY A 15 -3.33 -5.34 14.98
CA GLY A 15 -3.14 -3.89 14.92
C GLY A 15 -2.84 -3.31 13.54
N ASP A 16 -2.46 -4.12 12.56
CA ASP A 16 -2.23 -3.61 11.19
C ASP A 16 -3.53 -3.04 10.61
N GLY A 17 -3.40 -1.92 9.89
CA GLY A 17 -4.54 -1.15 9.41
C GLY A 17 -4.64 -1.08 7.90
N TYR A 18 -5.86 -0.99 7.41
CA TYR A 18 -6.16 -0.73 6.00
C TYR A 18 -6.44 0.75 5.83
N PHE A 19 -5.86 1.34 4.79
CA PHE A 19 -5.93 2.77 4.56
C PHE A 19 -6.07 3.09 3.08
N VAL A 20 -6.50 4.32 2.81
CA VAL A 20 -6.32 5.00 1.53
C VAL A 20 -5.14 5.95 1.68
N LEU A 21 -4.18 5.81 0.77
CA LEU A 21 -2.99 6.64 0.67
C LEU A 21 -3.04 7.48 -0.60
N SER A 22 -2.92 8.80 -0.47
CA SER A 22 -2.84 9.69 -1.62
C SER A 22 -1.44 9.68 -2.24
N ARG A 23 -1.40 9.95 -3.54
CA ARG A 23 -0.18 10.06 -4.35
C ARG A 23 0.74 11.14 -3.80
N ASP A 24 0.19 12.30 -3.44
CA ASP A 24 0.96 13.44 -2.95
C ASP A 24 1.62 13.11 -1.59
N VAL A 25 0.83 12.56 -0.65
CA VAL A 25 1.36 12.13 0.66
C VAL A 25 2.45 11.08 0.47
N PHE A 26 2.25 10.14 -0.44
CA PHE A 26 3.23 9.12 -0.75
C PHE A 26 4.55 9.73 -1.22
N PHE A 27 4.55 10.57 -2.26
CA PHE A 27 5.79 11.14 -2.79
C PHE A 27 6.49 12.11 -1.83
N ASP A 28 5.74 12.77 -0.93
CA ASP A 28 6.32 13.62 0.12
C ASP A 28 7.04 12.81 1.22
N HIS A 29 6.58 11.58 1.49
CA HIS A 29 7.00 10.81 2.67
C HIS A 29 7.70 9.49 2.34
N VAL A 30 7.73 9.03 1.10
CA VAL A 30 8.39 7.79 0.73
C VAL A 30 9.90 7.87 0.94
N ASP A 31 10.48 6.78 1.43
CA ASP A 31 11.91 6.54 1.33
C ASP A 31 12.25 6.23 -0.13
N ILE A 32 12.82 7.21 -0.83
CA ILE A 32 13.11 7.12 -2.27
C ILE A 32 14.09 5.96 -2.54
N GLU A 33 15.06 5.71 -1.66
CA GLU A 33 16.01 4.62 -1.84
C GLU A 33 15.33 3.25 -1.75
N ASP A 34 14.37 3.07 -0.84
CA ASP A 34 13.56 1.85 -0.76
C ASP A 34 12.63 1.70 -1.98
N PHE A 35 12.03 2.80 -2.44
CA PHE A 35 11.10 2.79 -3.58
C PHE A 35 11.81 2.51 -4.91
N GLU A 36 12.95 3.16 -5.16
CA GLU A 36 13.74 3.07 -6.40
C GLU A 36 14.81 1.98 -6.35
N CYS A 37 14.88 1.18 -5.28
CA CYS A 37 15.88 0.15 -5.03
C CYS A 37 16.07 -0.87 -6.18
N ARG A 38 15.14 -0.91 -7.15
CA ARG A 38 15.26 -1.71 -8.38
C ARG A 38 15.27 -0.79 -9.61
N LYS A 39 16.42 -0.73 -10.28
CA LYS A 39 16.65 -0.09 -11.59
C LYS A 39 15.88 -0.79 -12.73
N SER A 40 14.55 -0.89 -12.66
CA SER A 40 13.74 -1.25 -13.83
C SER A 40 13.43 0.02 -14.59
N SER A 41 14.20 0.28 -15.65
CA SER A 41 14.14 1.50 -16.46
C SER A 41 12.91 1.61 -17.36
N MET A 42 12.12 0.53 -17.48
CA MET A 42 10.80 0.53 -18.12
C MET A 42 9.91 -0.44 -17.34
N ILE A 43 8.90 0.09 -16.63
CA ILE A 43 7.79 -0.71 -16.16
C ILE A 43 6.71 -0.53 -17.24
N GLU A 44 6.49 -1.55 -18.07
CA GLU A 44 5.33 -1.53 -18.94
C GLU A 44 4.06 -1.44 -18.06
N PRO A 45 3.04 -0.66 -18.46
CA PRO A 45 1.78 -0.56 -17.73
C PRO A 45 0.99 -1.86 -17.89
N ALA A 46 1.46 -2.84 -17.14
CA ALA A 46 1.17 -4.24 -17.28
C ALA A 46 0.59 -4.74 -15.96
N TYR A 47 -0.69 -4.46 -15.72
CA TYR A 47 -1.36 -4.93 -14.51
C TYR A 47 -1.65 -6.41 -14.66
N HIS A 48 -0.92 -7.23 -13.91
CA HIS A 48 -1.09 -8.66 -13.92
C HIS A 48 -2.50 -9.01 -13.41
N GLN A 49 -3.25 -9.83 -14.16
CA GLN A 49 -4.61 -10.26 -13.81
C GLN A 49 -4.70 -10.82 -12.37
N ASN A 50 -3.72 -11.62 -11.94
CA ASN A 50 -3.60 -12.14 -10.57
C ASN A 50 -3.46 -11.10 -9.43
N TRP A 51 -3.33 -9.79 -9.71
CA TRP A 51 -3.50 -8.74 -8.69
C TRP A 51 -4.96 -8.55 -8.27
N PHE A 52 -5.85 -9.07 -9.10
CA PHE A 52 -7.30 -9.08 -8.97
C PHE A 52 -7.74 -10.55 -9.06
N GLU A 53 -7.49 -11.33 -8.00
CA GLU A 53 -7.93 -12.73 -7.99
C GLU A 53 -9.44 -12.81 -8.21
N ALA A 54 -9.85 -13.67 -9.17
CA ALA A 54 -11.22 -14.07 -9.44
C ALA A 54 -12.24 -12.91 -9.33
N GLU A 55 -12.11 -11.92 -10.21
CA GLU A 55 -13.08 -10.84 -10.46
C GLU A 55 -13.47 -9.97 -9.25
N THR A 56 -12.90 -10.15 -8.05
CA THR A 56 -13.47 -9.49 -6.85
C THR A 56 -12.50 -9.00 -5.80
N MET A 57 -11.22 -9.44 -5.73
CA MET A 57 -10.34 -9.06 -4.61
C MET A 57 -9.00 -8.45 -5.03
N PHE A 58 -8.75 -7.22 -4.61
CA PHE A 58 -7.46 -6.52 -4.80
C PHE A 58 -6.52 -6.78 -3.63
N LEU A 59 -5.26 -7.14 -3.91
CA LEU A 59 -4.22 -7.30 -2.90
C LEU A 59 -3.47 -5.97 -2.67
N PRO A 60 -3.68 -5.26 -1.54
CA PRO A 60 -3.03 -3.98 -1.31
C PRO A 60 -1.50 -4.09 -1.15
N PRO A 61 -0.73 -3.05 -1.53
CA PRO A 61 0.65 -2.88 -1.08
C PRO A 61 0.72 -2.86 0.46
N ILE A 62 1.78 -3.44 1.01
CA ILE A 62 2.02 -3.46 2.45
C ILE A 62 3.23 -2.58 2.76
N MET A 63 3.02 -1.59 3.61
CA MET A 63 3.96 -0.54 3.96
C MET A 63 4.13 -0.42 5.48
N TYR A 64 5.14 0.32 5.90
CA TYR A 64 5.37 0.69 7.30
C TYR A 64 6.09 2.04 7.36
N PHE A 65 6.00 2.72 8.50
CA PHE A 65 6.83 3.89 8.76
C PHE A 65 8.15 3.48 9.42
N LYS A 66 9.24 4.08 8.95
CA LYS A 66 10.55 4.01 9.60
C LYS A 66 11.26 5.34 9.45
N ASP A 67 11.75 5.87 10.56
CA ASP A 67 12.43 7.19 10.60
C ASP A 67 11.57 8.33 10.00
N GLY A 68 10.24 8.21 10.13
CA GLY A 68 9.27 9.15 9.56
C GLY A 68 9.05 9.02 8.05
N LYS A 69 9.57 7.98 7.42
CA LYS A 69 9.42 7.70 5.99
C LYS A 69 8.63 6.43 5.72
N ILE A 70 7.88 6.41 4.63
CA ILE A 70 7.14 5.23 4.15
C ILE A 70 8.13 4.27 3.50
N ARG A 71 8.11 3.02 3.93
CA ARG A 71 8.88 1.91 3.34
C ARG A 71 7.98 0.73 3.00
N PHE A 72 8.45 -0.12 2.10
CA PHE A 72 7.69 -1.24 1.57
C PHE A 72 8.12 -2.58 2.13
N ILE A 73 7.13 -3.38 2.54
CA ILE A 73 7.28 -4.83 2.67
C ILE A 73 7.07 -5.47 1.30
N ASN A 74 5.99 -5.08 0.60
CA ASN A 74 5.69 -5.55 -0.74
C ASN A 74 4.87 -4.53 -1.54
N GLY A 75 4.72 -4.77 -2.84
CA GLY A 75 3.84 -3.96 -3.69
C GLY A 75 4.43 -2.64 -4.20
N ARG A 76 5.76 -2.48 -4.20
CA ARG A 76 6.46 -1.32 -4.82
C ARG A 76 6.03 -1.09 -6.26
N HIS A 77 6.20 -2.10 -7.13
CA HIS A 77 5.81 -2.00 -8.54
C HIS A 77 4.31 -1.74 -8.73
N ARG A 78 3.46 -2.36 -7.90
CA ARG A 78 2.01 -2.10 -7.91
C ARG A 78 1.71 -0.65 -7.61
N THR A 79 2.39 -0.09 -6.61
CA THR A 79 2.22 1.31 -6.19
C THR A 79 2.65 2.26 -7.30
N ALA A 80 3.83 2.03 -7.90
CA ALA A 80 4.32 2.81 -9.03
C ALA A 80 3.30 2.82 -10.18
N LEU A 81 2.86 1.63 -10.63
CA LEU A 81 1.88 1.53 -11.70
C LEU A 81 0.53 2.14 -11.32
N LEU A 82 -0.01 1.87 -10.14
CA LEU A 82 -1.32 2.40 -9.75
C LEU A 82 -1.32 3.92 -9.72
N PHE A 83 -0.23 4.54 -9.23
CA PHE A 83 -0.09 5.99 -9.24
C PHE A 83 0.15 6.61 -10.62
N ASP A 84 0.22 5.85 -11.71
CA ASP A 84 0.10 6.44 -13.05
C ASP A 84 -1.36 6.85 -13.35
N TYR A 85 -2.33 6.15 -12.76
CA TYR A 85 -3.76 6.29 -13.08
C TYR A 85 -4.63 6.77 -11.91
N LEU A 86 -4.14 6.61 -10.68
CA LEU A 86 -4.89 6.89 -9.46
C LEU A 86 -4.21 7.97 -8.63
N THR A 87 -5.00 8.91 -8.10
CA THR A 87 -4.54 9.89 -7.12
C THR A 87 -4.49 9.32 -5.70
N GLU A 88 -5.13 8.18 -5.48
CA GLU A 88 -5.18 7.50 -4.19
C GLU A 88 -5.29 5.99 -4.39
N ILE A 89 -4.73 5.21 -3.46
CA ILE A 89 -4.73 3.74 -3.56
C ILE A 89 -5.04 3.10 -2.21
N PRO A 90 -5.66 1.92 -2.19
CA PRO A 90 -5.82 1.15 -0.97
C PRO A 90 -4.50 0.45 -0.60
N VAL A 91 -4.09 0.59 0.65
CA VAL A 91 -2.84 0.08 1.21
C VAL A 91 -3.06 -0.56 2.57
N VAL A 92 -2.10 -1.36 3.01
CA VAL A 92 -1.99 -1.83 4.38
C VAL A 92 -0.77 -1.20 5.01
N PHE A 93 -0.92 -0.66 6.21
CA PHE A 93 0.21 -0.23 7.04
C PHE A 93 0.33 -1.13 8.26
N LEU A 94 1.57 -1.51 8.58
CA LEU A 94 1.86 -2.17 9.84
C LEU A 94 1.51 -1.28 11.03
N SER A 95 1.06 -1.90 12.11
CA SER A 95 0.79 -1.21 13.37
C SER A 95 2.04 -0.51 13.90
N ALA A 96 1.83 0.55 14.69
CA ALA A 96 2.92 1.30 15.29
C ALA A 96 3.80 0.46 16.22
N ASP A 97 3.24 -0.60 16.81
CA ASP A 97 3.88 -1.55 17.72
C ASP A 97 4.31 -2.87 17.06
N ALA A 98 4.21 -3.00 15.73
CA ALA A 98 4.58 -4.21 15.01
C ALA A 98 6.06 -4.61 15.19
N SER A 99 6.94 -3.63 15.49
CA SER A 99 8.33 -3.91 15.85
C SER A 99 8.47 -4.11 17.35
N ARG A 100 8.86 -5.32 17.76
CA ARG A 100 9.18 -5.64 19.18
C ARG A 100 10.36 -4.83 19.75
N PHE A 101 11.12 -4.17 18.88
CA PHE A 101 12.27 -3.35 19.26
C PHE A 101 11.97 -1.84 19.19
N ALA A 102 10.75 -1.44 18.80
CA ALA A 102 10.38 -0.03 18.78
C ALA A 102 10.30 0.52 20.21
N SER A 103 10.92 1.67 20.41
CA SER A 103 10.76 2.46 21.63
C SER A 103 9.35 3.08 21.68
N THR A 104 8.88 3.42 22.89
CA THR A 104 7.59 4.10 23.08
C THR A 104 7.47 5.37 22.24
N MET A 105 8.56 6.14 22.12
CA MET A 105 8.60 7.36 21.30
C MET A 105 8.44 7.06 19.81
N GLU A 106 9.00 5.95 19.30
CA GLU A 106 8.82 5.53 17.91
C GLU A 106 7.40 5.05 17.64
N ILE A 107 6.79 4.34 18.59
CA ILE A 107 5.40 3.91 18.51
C ILE A 107 4.47 5.13 18.44
N GLU A 108 4.60 6.06 19.37
CA GLU A 108 3.79 7.29 19.40
C GLU A 108 3.94 8.10 18.11
N ARG A 109 5.18 8.28 17.65
CA ARG A 109 5.46 9.00 16.40
C ARG A 109 4.86 8.30 15.19
N THR A 110 4.95 6.98 15.12
CA THR A 110 4.37 6.19 14.02
C THR A 110 2.85 6.30 14.02
N GLN A 111 2.23 6.20 15.19
CA GLN A 111 0.78 6.38 15.33
C GLN A 111 0.34 7.77 14.87
N MET A 112 1.05 8.83 15.28
CA MET A 112 0.78 10.19 14.81
C MET A 112 0.87 10.33 13.28
N LEU A 113 1.81 9.63 12.64
CA LEU A 113 1.95 9.64 11.18
C LEU A 113 0.80 8.89 10.50
N LEU A 114 0.43 7.71 11.01
CA LEU A 114 -0.74 6.96 10.52
C LEU A 114 -2.00 7.83 10.58
N ASP A 115 -2.28 8.45 11.74
CA ASP A 115 -3.48 9.25 11.95
C ASP A 115 -3.50 10.54 11.12
N ARG A 116 -2.32 11.13 10.87
CA ARG A 116 -2.21 12.40 10.13
C ARG A 116 -2.20 12.21 8.62
N LEU A 117 -1.57 11.15 8.12
CA LEU A 117 -1.25 11.01 6.71
C LEU A 117 -2.18 10.05 5.96
N LEU A 118 -2.89 9.18 6.68
CA LEU A 118 -3.68 8.10 6.08
C LEU A 118 -5.16 8.24 6.42
N THR A 119 -6.01 7.89 5.45
CA THR A 119 -7.45 7.80 5.68
C THR A 119 -7.82 6.34 5.94
N PRO A 120 -8.45 5.98 7.07
CA PRO A 120 -8.84 4.60 7.34
C PRO A 120 -9.76 4.02 6.26
N LEU A 121 -9.46 2.81 5.83
CA LEU A 121 -10.27 2.04 4.90
C LEU A 121 -10.83 0.82 5.63
N ASP A 122 -12.15 0.64 5.59
CA ASP A 122 -12.77 -0.55 6.18
C ASP A 122 -12.49 -1.75 5.27
N VAL A 123 -11.96 -2.81 5.87
CA VAL A 123 -11.52 -4.06 5.22
C VAL A 123 -12.68 -4.81 4.56
N HIS A 124 -13.91 -4.54 4.97
CA HIS A 124 -15.12 -5.08 4.35
C HIS A 124 -15.67 -4.20 3.22
N LYS A 125 -15.02 -3.06 2.94
CA LYS A 125 -15.43 -2.12 1.88
C LYS A 125 -14.69 -2.38 0.56
N TYR A 126 -15.21 -1.71 -0.45
CA TYR A 126 -14.70 -1.74 -1.81
C TYR A 126 -13.91 -0.46 -2.09
N PHE A 127 -12.98 -0.54 -3.02
CA PHE A 127 -12.33 0.61 -3.63
C PHE A 127 -12.74 0.72 -5.09
N ASP A 128 -13.01 1.94 -5.54
CA ASP A 128 -13.43 2.21 -6.91
C ASP A 128 -12.19 2.44 -7.78
N PHE A 129 -11.80 1.41 -8.53
CA PHE A 129 -10.75 1.52 -9.54
C PHE A 129 -11.34 2.07 -10.84
N PRO A 130 -10.63 2.93 -11.59
CA PRO A 130 -10.99 3.23 -12.97
C PRO A 130 -10.85 1.97 -13.83
N THR A 131 -11.27 2.03 -15.09
CA THR A 131 -10.92 0.99 -16.06
C THR A 131 -9.41 1.00 -16.25
N LEU A 132 -8.72 0.02 -15.68
CA LEU A 132 -7.27 -0.16 -15.82
C LEU A 132 -6.96 -1.03 -17.05
N PRO A 133 -5.83 -0.80 -17.75
CA PRO A 133 -5.37 -1.68 -18.82
C PRO A 133 -4.83 -3.00 -18.25
N ILE A 134 -5.73 -3.87 -17.81
CA ILE A 134 -5.39 -5.21 -17.29
C ILE A 134 -4.97 -6.10 -18.46
N VAL A 135 -3.83 -6.76 -18.30
CA VAL A 135 -3.24 -7.65 -19.30
C VAL A 135 -3.03 -9.03 -18.68
N ASP A 136 -3.32 -10.06 -19.47
CA ASP A 136 -3.05 -11.45 -19.11
C ASP A 136 -1.69 -11.84 -19.71
N PHE A 137 -0.74 -12.21 -18.85
CA PHE A 137 0.55 -12.74 -19.26
C PHE A 137 0.51 -14.25 -19.07
N SER A 138 0.01 -14.93 -20.10
CA SER A 138 0.05 -16.40 -20.22
C SER A 138 1.46 -16.94 -20.25
#